data_AF-A0A3Q9J0N0-F1
#
_entry.id   AF-A0A3Q9J0N0-F1
#
_cell.length_a   1.000
_cell.length_b   1.000
_cell.length_c   1.000
_cell.angle_alpha   90.00
_cell.angle_beta   90.00
_cell.angle_gamma   90.00
#
_symmetry.space_group_name_H-M   'P 1'
#
loop_
_entity.id
_entity.type
_entity.pdbx_description
1 polymer ?
#
loop_
_entity_poly.entity_id
_entity_poly.type
_entity_poly.pdbx_seq_one_letter_code
_entity_poly.pdbx_strand_id
1 'polypeptide(L)'
;MVTADDLPLDAPPRVLIALAVDRWGSVGLMVRCARLYREMDWGAEPELLSYLAGRAEPRWAALGYGTQGYFVRTWAPRAMLYAWDARAVTVVQEALADEHWRPREMALKVVAHRRLEAAADAVAALRADPSPRVRAAAERALHRIAG
;
A
#
# COMPACT_ATOMS: atom_id res chain seq x y z
N MET A 1 -1.08 21.53 -14.45
CA MET A 1 -0.77 20.11 -14.18
C MET A 1 0.55 20.12 -13.41
N VAL A 2 0.54 19.68 -12.15
CA VAL A 2 1.74 19.66 -11.29
C VAL A 2 2.71 18.63 -11.84
N THR A 3 3.96 18.99 -12.12
CA THR A 3 5.02 18.05 -12.49
C THR A 3 5.54 17.36 -11.23
N ALA A 4 6.23 16.23 -11.36
CA ALA A 4 6.79 15.51 -10.20
C ALA A 4 7.71 16.39 -9.32
N ASP A 5 8.37 17.38 -9.94
CA ASP A 5 9.30 18.32 -9.29
C ASP A 5 8.59 19.35 -8.38
N ASP A 6 7.30 19.60 -8.58
CA ASP A 6 6.49 20.55 -7.80
C ASP A 6 5.64 19.86 -6.72
N LEU A 7 5.79 18.54 -6.53
CA LEU A 7 4.99 17.80 -5.55
C LEU A 7 5.30 18.28 -4.12
N PRO A 8 4.27 18.50 -3.27
CA PRO A 8 4.48 18.83 -1.87
C PRO A 8 4.90 17.57 -1.10
N LEU A 9 6.14 17.12 -1.26
CA LEU A 9 6.63 15.82 -0.76
C LEU A 9 6.54 15.64 0.77
N ASP A 10 6.36 16.73 1.51
CA ASP A 10 6.15 16.73 2.96
C ASP A 10 4.65 16.64 3.35
N ALA A 11 3.75 16.64 2.37
CA ALA A 11 2.32 16.51 2.60
C ALA A 11 1.96 15.09 3.11
N PRO A 12 0.85 14.96 3.87
CA PRO A 12 0.38 13.66 4.32
C PRO A 12 0.10 12.71 3.13
N PRO A 13 0.27 11.38 3.29
CA PRO A 13 0.03 10.42 2.22
C PRO A 13 -1.35 10.55 1.55
N ARG A 14 -2.40 10.92 2.29
CA ARG A 14 -3.73 11.16 1.72
C ARG A 14 -3.70 12.22 0.62
N VAL A 15 -2.96 13.32 0.83
CA VAL A 15 -2.85 14.43 -0.12
C VAL A 15 -2.08 13.99 -1.36
N LEU A 16 -0.93 13.33 -1.16
CA LEU A 16 -0.13 12.82 -2.28
C LEU A 16 -0.90 11.80 -3.12
N ILE A 17 -1.64 10.89 -2.49
CA ILE A 17 -2.46 9.91 -3.23
C ILE A 17 -3.61 10.59 -3.97
N ALA A 18 -4.22 11.65 -3.43
CA ALA A 18 -5.23 12.42 -4.16
C ALA A 18 -4.65 13.06 -5.43
N LEU A 19 -3.46 13.65 -5.34
CA LEU A 19 -2.75 14.20 -6.52
C LEU A 19 -2.39 13.10 -7.53
N ALA A 20 -2.03 11.90 -7.07
CA ALA A 20 -1.79 10.76 -7.96
C ALA A 20 -3.07 10.31 -8.69
N VAL A 21 -4.23 10.40 -8.02
CA VAL A 21 -5.54 10.16 -8.64
C VAL A 21 -5.86 11.24 -9.67
N ASP A 22 -5.60 12.51 -9.39
CA ASP A 22 -5.76 13.58 -10.38
C ASP A 22 -4.87 13.36 -11.61
N ARG A 23 -3.68 12.79 -11.40
CA ARG A 23 -2.69 12.54 -12.45
C ARG A 23 -3.03 11.33 -13.34
N TRP A 24 -3.49 10.22 -12.77
CA TRP A 24 -3.65 8.95 -13.48
C TRP A 24 -5.05 8.33 -13.40
N GLY A 25 -5.96 8.92 -12.63
CA GLY A 25 -7.21 8.30 -12.21
C GLY A 25 -6.99 7.12 -11.25
N SER A 26 -8.05 6.74 -10.54
CA SER A 26 -7.99 5.60 -9.60
C SER A 26 -7.56 4.30 -10.28
N VAL A 27 -8.05 4.04 -11.49
CA VAL A 27 -7.69 2.84 -12.27
C VAL A 27 -6.20 2.82 -12.61
N GLY A 28 -5.69 3.93 -13.18
CA GLY A 28 -4.27 4.03 -13.56
C GLY A 28 -3.35 3.90 -12.35
N LEU A 29 -3.71 4.54 -11.23
CA LEU A 29 -2.97 4.39 -9.97
C LEU A 29 -2.98 2.94 -9.47
N MET A 30 -4.12 2.24 -9.48
CA MET A 30 -4.16 0.84 -9.01
C MET A 30 -3.37 -0.12 -9.91
N VAL A 31 -3.37 0.06 -11.23
CA VAL A 31 -2.53 -0.73 -12.15
C VAL A 31 -1.05 -0.57 -11.81
N ARG A 32 -0.62 0.67 -11.57
CA ARG A 32 0.75 1.02 -11.16
C ARG A 32 1.12 0.41 -9.81
N CYS A 33 0.27 0.58 -8.80
CA CYS A 33 0.48 -0.01 -7.49
C CYS A 33 0.55 -1.54 -7.54
N ALA A 34 -0.29 -2.20 -8.35
CA ALA A 34 -0.28 -3.65 -8.51
C ALA A 34 1.02 -4.14 -9.14
N ARG A 35 1.51 -3.45 -10.18
CA ARG A 35 2.79 -3.73 -10.81
C ARG A 35 3.94 -3.60 -9.82
N LEU A 36 4.03 -2.44 -9.16
CA LEU A 36 5.07 -2.15 -8.18
C LEU A 36 5.08 -3.17 -7.03
N TYR A 37 3.90 -3.59 -6.55
CA TYR A 37 3.78 -4.59 -5.49
C TYR A 37 4.45 -5.92 -5.89
N ARG A 38 4.20 -6.40 -7.10
CA ARG A 38 4.66 -7.71 -7.57
C ARG A 38 6.12 -7.69 -7.99
N GLU A 39 6.49 -6.70 -8.79
CA GLU A 39 7.84 -6.58 -9.37
C GLU A 39 8.86 -6.05 -8.37
N MET A 40 8.40 -5.29 -7.36
CA MET A 40 9.24 -4.57 -6.39
C MET A 40 10.24 -3.58 -7.00
N ASP A 41 10.19 -3.35 -8.32
CA ASP A 41 11.06 -2.44 -9.02
C ASP A 41 10.50 -1.02 -9.00
N TRP A 42 11.04 -0.20 -8.11
CA TRP A 42 10.70 1.22 -8.08
C TRP A 42 11.53 2.06 -9.04
N GLY A 43 12.63 1.53 -9.59
CA GLY A 43 13.43 2.23 -10.60
C GLY A 43 12.68 2.46 -11.91
N ALA A 44 11.68 1.62 -12.20
CA ALA A 44 10.83 1.74 -13.37
C ALA A 44 9.74 2.84 -13.25
N GLU A 45 9.44 3.32 -12.04
CA GLU A 45 8.37 4.33 -11.81
C GLU A 45 8.75 5.40 -10.76
N PRO A 46 9.80 6.20 -10.97
CA PRO A 46 10.24 7.21 -9.99
C PRO A 46 9.15 8.24 -9.67
N GLU A 47 8.33 8.66 -10.65
CA GLU A 47 7.20 9.57 -10.41
C GLU A 47 6.16 8.96 -9.45
N LEU A 48 5.82 7.67 -9.59
CA LEU A 48 4.91 6.98 -8.66
C LEU A 48 5.44 7.01 -7.23
N LEU A 49 6.76 6.83 -7.07
CA LEU A 49 7.38 6.78 -5.76
C LEU A 49 7.30 8.13 -5.03
N SER A 50 7.38 9.25 -5.75
CA SER A 50 7.17 10.57 -5.15
C SER A 50 5.78 10.69 -4.50
N TYR A 51 4.74 10.12 -5.12
CA TYR A 51 3.39 10.09 -4.54
C TYR A 51 3.25 9.07 -3.41
N LEU A 52 3.85 7.88 -3.55
CA LEU A 52 3.69 6.79 -2.60
C LEU A 52 4.54 6.96 -1.34
N ALA A 53 5.72 7.57 -1.45
CA ALA A 53 6.74 7.59 -0.42
C ALA A 53 7.10 9.00 0.08
N GLY A 54 6.68 10.05 -0.64
CA GLY A 54 7.06 11.43 -0.34
C GLY A 54 8.58 11.61 -0.41
N ARG A 55 9.16 12.39 0.52
CA ARG A 55 10.62 12.64 0.61
C ARG A 55 11.47 11.41 0.98
N ALA A 56 10.92 10.20 0.95
CA ALA A 56 11.68 9.00 1.24
C ALA A 56 12.70 8.67 0.13
N GLU A 57 12.41 9.01 -1.14
CA GLU A 57 13.24 8.64 -2.30
C GLU A 57 14.72 9.11 -2.16
N PRO A 58 15.04 10.37 -1.80
CA PRO A 58 16.44 10.81 -1.66
C PRO A 58 17.18 10.12 -0.51
N ARG A 59 16.46 9.63 0.49
CA ARG A 59 17.05 9.05 1.70
C ARG A 59 17.44 7.58 1.51
N TRP A 60 16.83 6.88 0.56
CA TRP A 60 16.95 5.41 0.50
C TRP A 60 18.05 4.97 -0.44
N ALA A 61 18.19 5.66 -1.57
CA ALA A 61 19.38 5.60 -2.39
C ALA A 61 20.64 5.94 -1.56
N ALA A 62 20.56 6.99 -0.72
CA ALA A 62 21.67 7.38 0.17
C ALA A 62 21.97 6.36 1.28
N LEU A 63 20.99 5.56 1.70
CA LEU A 63 21.17 4.49 2.69
C LEU A 63 21.61 3.15 2.06
N GLY A 64 21.88 3.12 0.75
CA GLY A 64 22.35 1.92 0.05
C GLY A 64 21.26 0.89 -0.23
N TYR A 65 19.98 1.25 -0.08
CA TYR A 65 18.89 0.40 -0.56
C TYR A 65 18.82 0.50 -2.10
N GLY A 66 18.95 -0.64 -2.78
CA GLY A 66 18.77 -0.70 -4.24
C GLY A 66 17.34 -0.42 -4.69
N THR A 67 17.08 -0.49 -5.99
CA THR A 67 15.74 -0.26 -6.57
C THR A 67 14.71 -1.36 -6.27
N GLN A 68 15.06 -2.29 -5.38
CA GLN A 68 14.31 -3.48 -5.00
C GLN A 68 14.17 -3.51 -3.47
N GLY A 69 12.94 -3.57 -2.95
CA GLY A 69 12.73 -3.70 -1.51
C GLY A 69 11.27 -3.81 -1.08
N TYR A 70 10.99 -4.65 -0.07
CA TYR A 70 9.64 -4.97 0.43
C TYR A 70 8.84 -3.74 0.91
N PHE A 71 9.49 -2.61 1.12
CA PHE A 71 8.82 -1.37 1.47
C PHE A 71 7.79 -0.92 0.44
N VAL A 72 8.06 -1.14 -0.86
CA VAL A 72 7.11 -0.80 -1.91
C VAL A 72 5.86 -1.67 -1.83
N ARG A 73 5.99 -2.92 -1.34
CA ARG A 73 4.88 -3.80 -0.97
C ARG A 73 4.09 -3.31 0.24
N THR A 74 4.62 -2.38 1.04
CA THR A 74 3.86 -1.67 2.07
C THR A 74 3.20 -0.40 1.52
N TRP A 75 3.89 0.34 0.65
CA TRP A 75 3.40 1.62 0.15
C TRP A 75 2.31 1.51 -0.91
N ALA A 76 2.43 0.53 -1.81
CA ALA A 76 1.40 0.29 -2.82
C ALA A 76 0.03 -0.01 -2.19
N PRO A 77 -0.10 -0.93 -1.21
CA PRO A 77 -1.37 -1.13 -0.51
C PRO A 77 -1.82 0.08 0.31
N ARG A 78 -0.89 0.90 0.83
CA ARG A 78 -1.26 2.14 1.54
C ARG A 78 -2.04 3.10 0.65
N ALA A 79 -1.73 3.19 -0.64
CA ALA A 79 -2.51 4.00 -1.58
C ALA A 79 -3.99 3.61 -1.59
N MET A 80 -4.28 2.31 -1.38
CA MET A 80 -5.63 1.73 -1.41
C MET A 80 -6.50 2.16 -0.21
N LEU A 81 -5.90 2.77 0.82
CA LEU A 81 -6.63 3.45 1.89
C LEU A 81 -7.28 4.76 1.42
N TYR A 82 -6.70 5.42 0.42
CA TYR A 82 -7.11 6.77 0.01
C TYR A 82 -7.73 6.78 -1.39
N ALA A 83 -7.27 5.92 -2.29
CA ALA A 83 -7.87 5.65 -3.60
C ALA A 83 -8.39 4.21 -3.65
N TRP A 84 -9.34 3.91 -4.52
CA TRP A 84 -9.87 2.55 -4.67
C TRP A 84 -10.37 2.27 -6.08
N ASP A 85 -10.16 1.03 -6.52
CA ASP A 85 -10.77 0.39 -7.68
C ASP A 85 -10.84 -1.12 -7.38
N ALA A 86 -11.82 -1.84 -7.93
CA ALA A 86 -12.02 -3.27 -7.62
C ALA A 86 -10.79 -4.14 -7.92
N ARG A 87 -9.91 -3.73 -8.86
CA ARG A 87 -8.64 -4.42 -9.15
C ARG A 87 -7.68 -4.46 -7.96
N ALA A 88 -7.86 -3.56 -6.98
CA ALA A 88 -7.06 -3.54 -5.75
C ALA A 88 -7.26 -4.78 -4.87
N VAL A 89 -8.41 -5.47 -4.99
CA VAL A 89 -8.75 -6.64 -4.17
C VAL A 89 -7.67 -7.72 -4.26
N THR A 90 -7.21 -8.06 -5.46
CA THR A 90 -6.19 -9.09 -5.67
C THR A 90 -4.87 -8.72 -4.98
N VAL A 91 -4.44 -7.45 -5.06
CA VAL A 91 -3.22 -6.99 -4.39
C VAL A 91 -3.37 -7.04 -2.87
N VAL A 92 -4.54 -6.70 -2.33
CA VAL A 92 -4.81 -6.82 -0.89
C VAL A 92 -4.74 -8.28 -0.45
N GLN A 93 -5.30 -9.21 -1.22
CA GLN A 93 -5.23 -10.65 -0.94
C GLN A 93 -3.78 -11.18 -0.97
N GLU A 94 -3.02 -10.82 -2.01
CA GLU A 94 -1.58 -11.11 -2.09
C GLU A 94 -0.83 -10.56 -0.87
N ALA A 95 -1.16 -9.34 -0.43
CA ALA A 95 -0.53 -8.67 0.70
C ALA A 95 -0.90 -9.24 2.07
N LEU A 96 -2.06 -9.89 2.23
CA LEU A 96 -2.39 -10.65 3.44
C LEU A 96 -1.49 -11.90 3.59
N ALA A 97 -0.95 -12.42 2.49
CA ALA A 97 -0.08 -13.58 2.46
C ALA A 97 1.41 -13.24 2.29
N ASP A 98 1.79 -11.96 2.29
CA ASP A 98 3.18 -11.54 2.08
C ASP A 98 4.10 -12.14 3.15
N GLU A 99 5.33 -12.51 2.77
CA GLU A 99 6.31 -13.08 3.70
C GLU A 99 6.73 -12.08 4.81
N HIS A 100 6.72 -10.78 4.49
CA HIS A 100 7.06 -9.71 5.41
C HIS A 100 5.83 -9.28 6.21
N TRP A 101 6.01 -9.07 7.51
CA TRP A 101 4.90 -8.70 8.40
C TRP A 101 4.28 -7.34 8.08
N ARG A 102 5.03 -6.42 7.46
CA ARG A 102 4.62 -5.02 7.27
C ARG A 102 3.60 -4.84 6.14
N PRO A 103 3.75 -5.48 4.96
CA PRO A 103 2.67 -5.59 3.98
C PRO A 103 1.41 -6.24 4.55
N ARG A 104 1.53 -7.34 5.31
CA ARG A 104 0.38 -7.98 5.98
C ARG A 104 -0.36 -7.02 6.91
N GLU A 105 0.36 -6.29 7.76
CA GLU A 105 -0.24 -5.26 8.63
C GLU A 105 -0.95 -4.17 7.82
N MET A 106 -0.38 -3.74 6.69
CA MET A 106 -1.00 -2.72 5.83
C MET A 106 -2.26 -3.24 5.13
N ALA A 107 -2.22 -4.46 4.58
CA ALA A 107 -3.36 -5.10 3.94
C ALA A 107 -4.55 -5.21 4.91
N LEU A 108 -4.31 -5.59 6.16
CA LEU A 108 -5.33 -5.63 7.20
C LEU A 108 -5.97 -4.26 7.47
N LYS A 109 -5.21 -3.16 7.40
CA LYS A 109 -5.77 -1.79 7.49
C LYS A 109 -6.66 -1.48 6.30
N VAL A 110 -6.28 -1.92 5.09
CA VAL A 110 -7.10 -1.74 3.89
C VAL A 110 -8.39 -2.54 4.01
N VAL A 111 -8.33 -3.82 4.41
CA VAL A 111 -9.51 -4.64 4.68
C VAL A 111 -10.45 -3.96 5.67
N ALA A 112 -9.92 -3.49 6.80
CA ALA A 112 -10.70 -2.80 7.83
C ALA A 112 -11.33 -1.49 7.34
N HIS A 113 -10.62 -0.74 6.49
CA HIS A 113 -11.09 0.55 5.97
C HIS A 113 -12.14 0.39 4.87
N ARG A 114 -11.95 -0.59 3.98
CA ARG A 114 -12.80 -0.86 2.82
C ARG A 114 -13.89 -1.90 3.09
N ARG A 115 -13.90 -2.50 4.28
CA ARG A 115 -14.83 -3.54 4.73
C ARG A 115 -14.89 -4.73 3.77
N LEU A 116 -13.74 -5.29 3.45
CA LEU A 116 -13.62 -6.40 2.49
C LEU A 116 -14.03 -7.72 3.15
N GLU A 117 -15.33 -8.00 3.20
CA GLU A 117 -15.91 -9.20 3.82
C GLU A 117 -15.37 -10.50 3.22
N ALA A 118 -15.13 -10.51 1.89
CA ALA A 118 -14.56 -11.66 1.19
C ALA A 118 -13.13 -12.05 1.67
N ALA A 119 -12.48 -11.21 2.49
CA ALA A 119 -11.18 -11.51 3.10
C ALA A 119 -11.30 -12.11 4.52
N ALA A 120 -12.51 -12.33 5.06
CA ALA A 120 -12.72 -12.71 6.45
C ALA A 120 -11.91 -13.94 6.89
N ASP A 121 -11.89 -15.00 6.10
CA ASP A 121 -11.15 -16.23 6.43
C ASP A 121 -9.64 -16.00 6.48
N ALA A 122 -9.09 -15.27 5.50
CA ALA A 122 -7.68 -14.91 5.47
C ALA A 122 -7.29 -14.03 6.66
N VAL A 123 -8.16 -13.08 7.04
CA VAL A 123 -7.96 -12.23 8.22
C VAL A 123 -8.01 -13.05 9.51
N ALA A 124 -8.94 -14.01 9.62
CA ALA A 124 -9.07 -14.87 10.79
C ALA A 124 -7.81 -15.72 11.02
N ALA A 125 -7.20 -16.24 9.95
CA ALA A 125 -5.93 -16.97 10.03
C ALA A 125 -4.79 -16.11 10.61
N LEU A 126 -4.74 -14.81 10.27
CA LEU A 126 -3.70 -13.88 10.75
C LEU A 126 -3.80 -13.53 12.25
N ARG A 127 -4.82 -14.01 12.97
CA ARG A 127 -4.85 -13.96 14.44
C ARG A 127 -3.73 -14.81 15.08
N ALA A 128 -3.19 -15.79 14.35
CA ALA A 128 -2.07 -16.61 14.76
C ALA A 128 -0.72 -16.14 14.19
N ASP A 129 -0.66 -14.98 13.52
CA ASP A 129 0.57 -14.47 12.90
C ASP A 129 1.70 -14.31 13.94
N PRO A 130 2.97 -14.61 13.60
CA PRO A 130 4.09 -14.43 14.52
C PRO A 130 4.26 -12.98 15.00
N SER A 131 3.89 -11.98 14.18
CA SER A 131 3.97 -10.57 14.53
C SER A 131 2.80 -10.12 15.40
N PRO A 132 3.04 -9.61 16.62
CA PRO A 132 1.98 -9.06 17.47
C PRO A 132 1.20 -7.90 16.81
N ARG A 133 1.87 -7.14 15.93
CA ARG A 133 1.27 -6.03 15.20
C ARG A 133 0.25 -6.51 14.18
N VAL A 134 0.56 -7.61 13.48
CA VAL A 134 -0.34 -8.24 12.51
C VAL A 134 -1.54 -8.84 13.23
N ARG A 135 -1.33 -9.58 14.33
CA ARG A 135 -2.43 -10.10 15.15
C ARG A 135 -3.40 -9.00 15.61
N ALA A 136 -2.87 -7.90 16.16
CA ALA A 136 -3.69 -6.78 16.60
C ALA A 136 -4.43 -6.09 15.43
N ALA A 137 -3.85 -6.04 14.24
CA ALA A 137 -4.51 -5.52 13.05
C ALA A 137 -5.61 -6.47 12.55
N ALA A 138 -5.42 -7.78 12.66
CA ALA A 138 -6.40 -8.78 12.27
C ALA A 138 -7.66 -8.69 13.14
N GLU A 139 -7.50 -8.59 14.46
CA GLU A 139 -8.63 -8.38 15.38
C GLU A 139 -9.43 -7.11 15.03
N ARG A 140 -8.74 -6.00 14.73
CA ARG A 140 -9.40 -4.76 14.31
C ARG A 140 -10.13 -4.91 12.98
N ALA A 141 -9.55 -5.64 12.03
CA ALA A 141 -10.17 -5.87 10.72
C ALA A 141 -11.44 -6.72 10.85
N LEU A 142 -11.40 -7.81 11.63
CA LEU A 142 -12.57 -8.65 11.90
C LEU A 142 -13.70 -7.86 12.54
N HIS A 143 -13.39 -7.04 13.54
CA HIS A 143 -14.38 -6.18 14.16
C HIS A 143 -15.04 -5.22 13.16
N ARG A 144 -14.28 -4.68 12.20
CA ARG A 144 -14.78 -3.74 11.18
C ARG A 144 -15.60 -4.38 10.08
N ILE A 145 -15.38 -5.65 9.74
CA ILE A 145 -16.15 -6.36 8.72
C ILE A 145 -17.37 -7.10 9.31
N ALA A 146 -17.41 -7.33 10.62
CA ALA A 146 -18.54 -7.99 11.29
C ALA A 146 -19.58 -7.02 11.89
N GLY A 147 -19.17 -5.81 12.28
CA GLY A 147 -20.09 -4.69 12.55
C GLY A 147 -20.47 -3.97 11.27
#